data_AF-A0AAN8KZ99-F1
#
_entry.id   AF-A0AAN8KZ99-F1
#
_cell.length_a   1.000
_cell.length_b   1.000
_cell.length_c   1.000
_cell.angle_alpha   90.00
_cell.angle_beta   90.00
_cell.angle_gamma   90.00
#
_symmetry.space_group_name_H-M   'P 1'
#
loop_
_entity.id
_entity.type
_entity.pdbx_description
1 polymer ?
#
loop_
_entity_poly.entity_id
_entity_poly.type
_entity_poly.pdbx_seq_one_letter_code
_entity_poly.pdbx_strand_id
1 'polypeptide(L)'
;MESQSQNTNLSSRQSNQLKEQQPPPQVPVLCPAQLPEEAECLTVPKYKRDLVQKLKILRQELSNQQPQAGHCRIEVCREEIFEESYRQVMKMRPKDLWKRLMVKFRGEEGLDYGGVAREWLYLLSHEMLNPYYGLFQYSRDDIYTLQINPDSAVNPEHLSYFHFVGRIMGMAVFHGHYIDGGFTLPFYKQLLGKPITLDDMESVDPDLHNSLVWILDNDITGVLDHTFCVEHNAYGEIIQHELKPNGKSVSVSEDTKKEYVRLYVNWRFLHGIEAQFLALQKGFNEVIPQHLLKSFDEKELELIVCGLGKIDIADWKSNTRLKHCTTDSNVVKWFWKAVESYDEERRARLLQFVTGSSRVPLQGFKALQGVRRGPGSSPSTRSMPTPTIYPKPTPALTGLTFPPTSTMTSCTTSC
;
A
#
# COMPACT_ATOMS: atom_id res chain seq x y z
N MET A 1 58.71 44.49 -53.19
CA MET A 1 58.88 45.95 -53.17
C MET A 1 57.56 46.50 -52.61
N GLU A 2 57.37 46.53 -51.29
CA GLU A 2 57.96 47.50 -50.32
C GLU A 2 57.33 48.89 -50.51
N SER A 3 56.91 49.66 -49.49
CA SER A 3 57.29 49.70 -48.06
C SER A 3 56.07 50.08 -47.19
N GLN A 4 55.94 49.72 -45.90
CA GLN A 4 56.36 50.50 -44.70
C GLN A 4 56.34 52.06 -44.91
N SER A 5 55.86 52.93 -44.01
CA SER A 5 56.24 53.08 -42.58
C SER A 5 55.28 54.10 -41.88
N GLN A 6 54.85 53.87 -40.63
CA GLN A 6 55.30 54.54 -39.38
C GLN A 6 54.82 55.99 -39.07
N ASN A 7 54.33 56.18 -37.83
CA ASN A 7 54.63 57.29 -36.89
C ASN A 7 54.12 58.73 -37.20
N THR A 8 53.87 59.66 -36.25
CA THR A 8 54.15 59.71 -34.79
C THR A 8 53.31 60.77 -34.03
N ASN A 9 52.92 60.46 -32.79
CA ASN A 9 52.96 61.28 -31.54
C ASN A 9 52.32 62.68 -31.34
N LEU A 10 52.11 62.95 -30.03
CA LEU A 10 51.86 64.22 -29.29
C LEU A 10 50.39 64.71 -29.17
N SER A 11 49.88 65.24 -28.04
CA SER A 11 50.00 65.08 -26.56
C SER A 11 49.40 66.35 -25.88
N SER A 12 49.16 66.32 -24.55
CA SER A 12 48.64 67.38 -23.65
C SER A 12 47.11 67.62 -23.67
N ARG A 13 46.35 67.31 -22.58
CA ARG A 13 46.10 68.05 -21.30
C ARG A 13 45.19 69.29 -21.53
N GLN A 14 43.98 69.46 -20.98
CA GLN A 14 43.40 69.31 -19.62
C GLN A 14 41.84 69.19 -19.72
N SER A 15 40.99 68.95 -18.70
CA SER A 15 41.11 68.56 -17.27
C SER A 15 39.77 68.02 -16.69
N ASN A 16 39.85 67.35 -15.53
CA ASN A 16 38.87 67.10 -14.44
C ASN A 16 37.34 67.28 -14.65
N GLN A 17 36.58 66.21 -14.40
CA GLN A 17 35.86 66.03 -13.11
C GLN A 17 35.52 64.55 -12.83
N LEU A 18 35.40 64.18 -11.55
CA LEU A 18 35.29 62.79 -11.09
C LEU A 18 33.84 62.31 -10.93
N LYS A 19 33.60 61.04 -11.26
CA LYS A 19 33.11 60.04 -10.28
C LYS A 19 33.36 58.60 -10.76
N GLU A 20 33.64 57.70 -9.82
CA GLU A 20 34.06 56.30 -10.05
C GLU A 20 33.06 55.53 -10.94
N GLN A 21 33.47 54.90 -12.06
CA GLN A 21 34.24 53.66 -12.19
C GLN A 21 33.69 52.47 -11.37
N GLN A 22 33.10 51.47 -12.04
CA GLN A 22 33.75 50.16 -12.29
C GLN A 22 32.92 49.27 -13.28
N PRO A 23 33.49 48.19 -13.85
CA PRO A 23 33.08 47.65 -15.16
C PRO A 23 31.88 46.67 -15.12
N PRO A 24 31.35 46.22 -16.29
CA PRO A 24 30.26 45.25 -16.33
C PRO A 24 30.66 43.92 -15.64
N PRO A 25 29.72 43.27 -14.93
CA PRO A 25 30.04 42.12 -14.10
C PRO A 25 30.53 40.93 -14.93
N GLN A 26 31.75 40.49 -14.63
CA GLN A 26 32.24 39.18 -15.03
C GLN A 26 31.37 38.09 -14.39
N VAL A 27 31.06 37.04 -15.14
CA VAL A 27 30.20 35.93 -14.68
C VAL A 27 30.87 35.23 -13.49
N PRO A 28 30.27 35.25 -12.28
CA PRO A 28 30.82 34.54 -11.14
C PRO A 28 30.60 33.03 -11.32
N VAL A 29 31.67 32.25 -11.18
CA VAL A 29 31.58 30.80 -10.98
C VAL A 29 30.88 30.56 -9.65
N LEU A 30 29.62 30.13 -9.70
CA LEU A 30 28.82 29.84 -8.51
C LEU A 30 29.03 28.39 -8.07
N CYS A 31 29.56 28.23 -6.85
CA CYS A 31 29.56 26.96 -6.13
C CYS A 31 28.12 26.42 -5.99
N PRO A 32 27.92 25.08 -5.98
CA PRO A 32 26.61 24.50 -5.72
C PRO A 32 26.22 24.69 -4.25
N ALA A 33 25.57 25.81 -3.94
CA ALA A 33 24.89 25.99 -2.66
C ALA A 33 23.73 24.98 -2.56
N GLN A 34 23.68 24.23 -1.46
CA GLN A 34 22.67 23.20 -1.26
C GLN A 34 21.26 23.80 -1.26
N LEU A 35 20.36 23.24 -2.09
CA LEU A 35 18.93 23.50 -2.00
C LEU A 35 18.36 22.76 -0.76
N PRO A 36 17.46 23.39 0.01
CA PRO A 36 16.98 22.82 1.28
C PRO A 36 15.85 21.78 1.07
N GLU A 37 16.16 20.63 0.44
CA GLU A 37 15.24 19.47 0.46
C GLU A 37 15.10 18.84 1.86
N GLU A 38 16.05 19.07 2.76
CA GLU A 38 16.04 18.47 4.11
C GLU A 38 14.97 19.06 5.04
N ALA A 39 14.52 20.29 4.79
CA ALA A 39 13.59 21.00 5.69
C ALA A 39 12.15 20.45 5.67
N GLU A 40 11.63 20.06 4.50
CA GLU A 40 10.25 19.57 4.37
C GLU A 40 10.03 18.14 4.87
N CYS A 41 11.11 17.38 5.12
CA CYS A 41 10.98 16.04 5.71
C CYS A 41 10.57 16.08 7.20
N LEU A 42 10.76 17.23 7.87
CA LEU A 42 10.74 17.35 9.33
C LEU A 42 9.40 17.07 10.03
N THR A 43 8.27 17.03 9.33
CA THR A 43 6.92 16.82 9.90
C THR A 43 6.50 15.36 10.03
N VAL A 44 7.20 14.45 9.35
CA VAL A 44 6.86 13.02 9.31
C VAL A 44 7.64 12.27 10.41
N PRO A 45 7.07 11.34 11.20
CA PRO A 45 7.83 10.53 12.16
C PRO A 45 9.03 9.82 11.50
N LYS A 46 10.16 9.68 12.20
CA LYS A 46 11.42 9.19 11.61
C LYS A 46 11.23 7.86 10.85
N TYR A 47 10.55 6.89 11.45
CA TYR A 47 10.23 5.60 10.83
C TYR A 47 9.46 5.72 9.51
N LYS A 48 8.53 6.68 9.38
CA LYS A 48 7.80 6.94 8.12
C LYS A 48 8.66 7.59 7.04
N ARG A 49 9.72 8.35 7.40
CA ARG A 49 10.67 8.91 6.40
C ARG A 49 11.52 7.81 5.79
N ASP A 50 12.06 6.95 6.65
CA ASP A 50 12.88 5.82 6.26
C ASP A 50 12.08 4.87 5.34
N LEU A 51 10.81 4.59 5.68
CA LEU A 51 9.88 3.84 4.82
C LEU A 51 9.68 4.47 3.43
N VAL A 52 9.50 5.79 3.34
CA VAL A 52 9.35 6.47 2.03
C VAL A 52 10.62 6.36 1.18
N GLN A 53 11.81 6.38 1.79
CA GLN A 53 13.07 6.15 1.08
C GLN A 53 13.23 4.69 0.66
N LYS A 54 12.95 3.73 1.54
CA LYS A 54 12.93 2.28 1.20
C LYS A 54 11.97 2.00 0.03
N LEU A 55 10.78 2.59 0.04
CA LEU A 55 9.78 2.43 -1.02
C LEU A 55 10.20 3.09 -2.34
N LYS A 56 10.93 4.21 -2.32
CA LYS A 56 11.54 4.80 -3.54
C LYS A 56 12.54 3.81 -4.17
N ILE A 57 13.43 3.23 -3.35
CA ILE A 57 14.42 2.23 -3.80
C ILE A 57 13.72 0.98 -4.36
N LEU A 58 12.74 0.44 -3.64
CA LEU A 58 11.94 -0.70 -4.09
C LEU A 58 11.26 -0.42 -5.43
N ARG A 59 10.58 0.72 -5.59
CA ARG A 59 9.91 1.06 -6.87
C ARG A 59 10.90 1.30 -8.01
N GLN A 60 12.08 1.84 -7.75
CA GLN A 60 13.13 1.98 -8.75
C GLN A 60 13.58 0.59 -9.25
N GLU A 61 13.80 -0.35 -8.34
CA GLU A 61 14.28 -1.68 -8.71
C GLU A 61 13.21 -2.53 -9.40
N LEU A 62 11.95 -2.44 -8.96
CA LEU A 62 10.82 -3.07 -9.66
C LEU A 62 10.60 -2.44 -11.06
N SER A 63 10.80 -1.13 -11.21
CA SER A 63 10.77 -0.46 -12.52
C SER A 63 11.93 -0.87 -13.43
N ASN A 64 13.08 -1.28 -12.89
CA ASN A 64 14.19 -1.85 -13.66
C ASN A 64 13.86 -3.28 -14.16
N GLN A 65 13.09 -4.04 -13.37
CA GLN A 65 12.63 -5.39 -13.71
C GLN A 65 11.46 -5.40 -14.71
N GLN A 66 10.68 -4.32 -14.80
CA GLN A 66 9.54 -4.18 -15.71
C GLN A 66 9.99 -4.23 -17.20
N PRO A 67 9.52 -5.20 -18.00
CA PRO A 67 9.85 -5.26 -19.43
C PRO A 67 9.31 -4.04 -20.19
N GLN A 68 10.15 -3.42 -21.02
CA GLN A 68 9.76 -2.25 -21.85
C GLN A 68 8.70 -2.57 -22.92
N ALA A 69 8.53 -3.85 -23.28
CA ALA A 69 7.65 -4.29 -24.35
C ALA A 69 6.56 -5.26 -23.86
N GLY A 70 5.33 -5.03 -24.32
CA GLY A 70 4.16 -5.86 -24.04
C GLY A 70 3.35 -5.41 -22.82
N HIS A 71 2.17 -6.01 -22.67
CA HIS A 71 1.20 -5.69 -21.64
C HIS A 71 0.72 -6.97 -20.95
N CYS A 72 0.49 -6.90 -19.64
CA CYS A 72 -0.29 -7.88 -18.91
C CYS A 72 -1.77 -7.55 -19.17
N ARG A 73 -2.44 -8.30 -20.04
CA ARG A 73 -3.83 -8.05 -20.43
C ARG A 73 -4.76 -8.97 -19.66
N ILE A 74 -5.77 -8.38 -19.02
CA ILE A 74 -6.78 -9.09 -18.24
C ILE A 74 -8.14 -8.58 -18.71
N GLU A 75 -9.02 -9.48 -19.16
CA GLU A 75 -10.38 -9.16 -19.62
C GLU A 75 -11.42 -9.99 -18.85
N VAL A 76 -12.21 -9.32 -18.01
CA VAL A 76 -13.07 -9.95 -16.99
C VAL A 76 -14.47 -9.35 -16.95
N CYS A 77 -15.46 -10.12 -16.54
CA CYS A 77 -16.75 -9.61 -16.05
C CYS A 77 -16.63 -9.04 -14.63
N ARG A 78 -17.58 -8.20 -14.21
CA ARG A 78 -17.61 -7.68 -12.82
C ARG A 78 -18.20 -8.72 -11.87
N GLU A 79 -19.15 -9.50 -12.35
CA GLU A 79 -19.94 -10.50 -11.64
C GLU A 79 -19.11 -11.74 -11.25
N GLU A 80 -18.15 -12.12 -12.10
CA GLU A 80 -17.27 -13.28 -11.90
C GLU A 80 -15.79 -12.86 -11.73
N ILE A 81 -15.54 -11.64 -11.25
CA ILE A 81 -14.20 -11.03 -11.24
C ILE A 81 -13.11 -11.93 -10.63
N PHE A 82 -13.44 -12.67 -9.57
CA PHE A 82 -12.50 -13.60 -8.91
C PHE A 82 -12.08 -14.75 -9.82
N GLU A 83 -13.04 -15.57 -10.27
CA GLU A 83 -12.80 -16.75 -11.11
C GLU A 83 -12.21 -16.41 -12.49
N GLU A 84 -12.68 -15.32 -13.10
CA GLU A 84 -12.16 -14.85 -14.37
C GLU A 84 -10.70 -14.39 -14.27
N SER A 85 -10.33 -13.77 -13.14
CA SER A 85 -8.96 -13.33 -12.85
C SER A 85 -8.06 -14.51 -12.51
N TYR A 86 -8.52 -15.45 -11.68
CA TYR A 86 -7.83 -16.70 -11.34
C TYR A 86 -7.43 -17.46 -12.60
N ARG A 87 -8.40 -17.74 -13.48
CA ARG A 87 -8.20 -18.45 -14.76
C ARG A 87 -7.19 -17.76 -15.69
N GLN A 88 -7.02 -16.44 -15.62
CA GLN A 88 -6.08 -15.69 -16.45
C GLN A 88 -4.70 -15.58 -15.81
N VAL A 89 -4.61 -15.11 -14.57
CA VAL A 89 -3.35 -14.86 -13.86
C VAL A 89 -2.58 -16.14 -13.58
N MET A 90 -3.24 -17.27 -13.33
CA MET A 90 -2.55 -18.56 -13.12
C MET A 90 -1.96 -19.15 -14.40
N LYS A 91 -2.52 -18.82 -15.58
CA LYS A 91 -1.96 -19.22 -16.89
C LYS A 91 -0.76 -18.36 -17.30
N MET A 92 -0.58 -17.18 -16.71
CA MET A 92 0.56 -16.30 -16.98
C MET A 92 1.82 -16.79 -16.26
N ARG A 93 2.97 -16.53 -16.87
CA ARG A 93 4.28 -16.75 -16.22
C ARG A 93 4.63 -15.50 -15.40
N PRO A 94 5.49 -15.60 -14.37
CA PRO A 94 5.89 -14.43 -13.55
C PRO A 94 6.38 -13.22 -14.36
N LYS A 95 7.20 -13.46 -15.41
CA LYS A 95 7.68 -12.42 -16.34
C LYS A 95 6.58 -11.70 -17.13
N ASP A 96 5.42 -12.30 -17.28
CA ASP A 96 4.27 -11.68 -17.94
C ASP A 96 3.48 -10.79 -16.97
N LEU A 97 3.51 -11.08 -15.66
CA LEU A 97 2.90 -10.27 -14.59
C LEU A 97 3.65 -8.95 -14.35
N TRP A 98 4.98 -8.92 -14.54
CA TRP A 98 5.79 -7.69 -14.44
C TRP A 98 5.54 -6.66 -15.56
N LYS A 99 4.83 -7.04 -16.63
CA LYS A 99 4.50 -6.13 -17.75
C LYS A 99 3.50 -5.06 -17.31
N ARG A 100 3.38 -3.98 -18.07
CA ARG A 100 2.40 -2.93 -17.78
C ARG A 100 0.98 -3.52 -17.82
N LEU A 101 0.30 -3.46 -16.68
CA LEU A 101 -1.07 -3.95 -16.49
C LEU A 101 -2.06 -3.16 -17.36
N MET A 102 -2.95 -3.88 -18.03
CA MET A 102 -3.96 -3.38 -18.96
C MET A 102 -5.23 -4.19 -18.76
N VAL A 103 -6.07 -3.74 -17.82
CA VAL A 103 -7.35 -4.40 -17.51
C VAL A 103 -8.48 -3.80 -18.36
N LYS A 104 -9.44 -4.63 -18.73
CA LYS A 104 -10.68 -4.24 -19.42
C LYS A 104 -11.85 -5.03 -18.82
N PHE A 105 -12.95 -4.36 -18.47
CA PHE A 105 -14.20 -5.03 -18.16
C PHE A 105 -14.96 -5.35 -19.46
N ARG A 106 -15.54 -6.56 -19.55
CA ARG A 106 -16.33 -6.96 -20.74
C ARG A 106 -17.56 -6.05 -20.87
N GLY A 107 -17.84 -5.60 -22.09
CA GLY A 107 -18.95 -4.68 -22.38
C GLY A 107 -18.71 -3.21 -22.01
N GLU A 108 -17.58 -2.86 -21.36
CA GLU A 108 -17.28 -1.49 -20.94
C GLU A 108 -16.17 -0.85 -21.78
N GLU A 109 -16.39 0.40 -22.21
CA GLU A 109 -15.33 1.23 -22.79
C GLU A 109 -14.49 1.88 -21.68
N GLY A 110 -13.34 1.26 -21.38
CA GLY A 110 -12.36 1.79 -20.43
C GLY A 110 -11.75 3.11 -20.88
N LEU A 111 -12.22 4.23 -20.32
CA LEU A 111 -11.73 5.59 -20.58
C LEU A 111 -10.26 5.81 -20.17
N ASP A 112 -9.77 5.07 -19.17
CA ASP A 112 -8.38 5.08 -18.72
C ASP A 112 -7.98 3.70 -18.15
N TYR A 113 -7.00 3.06 -18.78
CA TYR A 113 -6.44 1.78 -18.35
C TYR A 113 -5.86 1.82 -16.92
N GLY A 114 -5.39 2.98 -16.44
CA GLY A 114 -4.86 3.14 -15.08
C GLY A 114 -5.95 3.24 -14.00
N GLY A 115 -7.14 3.76 -14.33
CA GLY A 115 -8.33 3.71 -13.50
C GLY A 115 -8.88 2.29 -13.38
N VAL A 116 -9.10 1.63 -14.53
CA VAL A 116 -9.69 0.27 -14.58
C VAL A 116 -8.79 -0.76 -13.88
N ALA A 117 -7.46 -0.65 -13.98
CA ALA A 117 -6.54 -1.53 -13.26
C ALA A 117 -6.61 -1.40 -11.73
N ARG A 118 -6.83 -0.17 -11.22
CA ARG A 118 -7.00 0.10 -9.78
C ARG A 118 -8.34 -0.43 -9.28
N GLU A 119 -9.40 -0.17 -10.03
CA GLU A 119 -10.75 -0.68 -9.73
C GLU A 119 -10.78 -2.21 -9.71
N TRP A 120 -10.15 -2.86 -10.69
CA TRP A 120 -10.04 -4.32 -10.75
C TRP A 120 -9.30 -4.91 -9.54
N LEU A 121 -8.13 -4.38 -9.17
CA LEU A 121 -7.41 -4.84 -7.96
C LEU A 121 -8.22 -4.60 -6.68
N TYR A 122 -8.90 -3.46 -6.58
CA TYR A 122 -9.74 -3.14 -5.43
C TYR A 122 -10.89 -4.15 -5.27
N LEU A 123 -11.67 -4.37 -6.34
CA LEU A 123 -12.80 -5.31 -6.34
C LEU A 123 -12.33 -6.75 -6.12
N LEU A 124 -11.25 -7.17 -6.80
CA LEU A 124 -10.66 -8.49 -6.62
C LEU A 124 -10.13 -8.69 -5.20
N SER A 125 -9.61 -7.63 -4.56
CA SER A 125 -9.16 -7.71 -3.17
C SER A 125 -10.30 -7.87 -2.16
N HIS A 126 -11.51 -7.43 -2.48
CA HIS A 126 -12.68 -7.71 -1.65
C HIS A 126 -13.15 -9.15 -1.83
N GLU A 127 -13.26 -9.61 -3.08
CA GLU A 127 -13.68 -10.98 -3.37
C GLU A 127 -12.69 -12.02 -2.82
N MET A 128 -11.38 -11.83 -3.01
CA MET A 128 -10.39 -12.81 -2.53
C MET A 128 -10.33 -12.97 -1.00
N LEU A 129 -10.89 -12.01 -0.27
CA LEU A 129 -10.95 -11.96 1.19
C LEU A 129 -12.34 -12.28 1.74
N ASN A 130 -13.32 -12.51 0.86
CA ASN A 130 -14.66 -12.91 1.24
C ASN A 130 -14.62 -14.34 1.84
N PRO A 131 -15.04 -14.55 3.10
CA PRO A 131 -15.05 -15.87 3.74
C PRO A 131 -15.84 -16.93 2.97
N TYR A 132 -16.75 -16.53 2.07
CA TYR A 132 -17.52 -17.43 1.21
C TYR A 132 -16.65 -18.36 0.34
N TYR A 133 -15.46 -17.91 -0.12
CA TYR A 133 -14.53 -18.76 -0.87
C TYR A 133 -13.74 -19.75 0.01
N GLY A 134 -13.91 -19.68 1.34
CA GLY A 134 -13.27 -20.60 2.30
C GLY A 134 -11.75 -20.44 2.45
N LEU A 135 -11.12 -19.42 1.85
CA LEU A 135 -9.68 -19.20 1.90
C LEU A 135 -9.22 -18.50 3.18
N PHE A 136 -9.99 -17.52 3.65
CA PHE A 136 -9.70 -16.71 4.83
C PHE A 136 -10.89 -16.68 5.77
N GLN A 137 -10.60 -16.52 7.05
CA GLN A 137 -11.59 -16.32 8.10
C GLN A 137 -11.16 -15.15 8.99
N TYR A 138 -12.11 -14.57 9.73
CA TYR A 138 -11.77 -13.56 10.72
C TYR A 138 -10.96 -14.17 11.88
N SER A 139 -10.07 -13.37 12.47
CA SER A 139 -9.24 -13.79 13.61
C SER A 139 -10.06 -13.89 14.90
N ARG A 140 -10.97 -12.92 15.09
CA ARG A 140 -11.87 -12.75 16.25
C ARG A 140 -13.13 -12.01 15.80
N ASP A 141 -14.25 -12.19 16.51
CA ASP A 141 -15.54 -11.57 16.15
C ASP A 141 -15.51 -10.03 16.19
N ASP A 142 -14.71 -9.44 17.08
CA ASP A 142 -14.60 -7.98 17.27
C ASP A 142 -13.52 -7.31 16.40
N ILE A 143 -12.71 -8.08 15.65
CA ILE A 143 -11.56 -7.55 14.91
C ILE A 143 -11.64 -8.00 13.45
N TYR A 144 -11.77 -7.03 12.54
CA TYR A 144 -11.73 -7.21 11.08
C TYR A 144 -10.33 -7.60 10.55
N THR A 145 -9.55 -8.37 11.31
CA THR A 145 -8.31 -8.99 10.84
C THR A 145 -8.58 -10.38 10.29
N LEU A 146 -7.91 -10.70 9.19
CA LEU A 146 -8.07 -11.94 8.45
C LEU A 146 -6.86 -12.86 8.68
N GLN A 147 -7.16 -14.14 8.88
CA GLN A 147 -6.20 -15.24 8.95
C GLN A 147 -6.55 -16.28 7.87
N ILE A 148 -5.57 -17.10 7.48
CA ILE A 148 -5.82 -18.23 6.59
C ILE A 148 -6.79 -19.19 7.29
N ASN A 149 -7.80 -19.68 6.55
CA ASN A 149 -8.68 -20.73 7.05
C ASN A 149 -7.92 -22.08 7.03
N PRO A 150 -7.70 -22.75 8.18
CA PRO A 150 -7.13 -24.09 8.22
C PRO A 150 -7.98 -25.10 7.43
N ASP A 151 -9.30 -24.90 7.44
CA ASP A 151 -10.29 -25.77 6.80
C ASP A 151 -10.48 -25.47 5.30
N SER A 152 -9.64 -24.62 4.73
CA SER A 152 -9.62 -24.32 3.29
C SER A 152 -9.46 -25.57 2.41
N ALA A 153 -8.90 -26.67 2.95
CA ALA A 153 -8.77 -27.97 2.28
C ALA A 153 -10.12 -28.61 1.86
N VAL A 154 -11.26 -28.11 2.36
CA VAL A 154 -12.60 -28.45 1.83
C VAL A 154 -12.70 -28.14 0.32
N ASN A 155 -11.97 -27.14 -0.17
CA ASN A 155 -11.77 -26.92 -1.61
C ASN A 155 -10.48 -27.62 -2.08
N PRO A 156 -10.54 -28.63 -2.97
CA PRO A 156 -9.35 -29.36 -3.42
C PRO A 156 -8.35 -28.49 -4.20
N GLU A 157 -8.78 -27.37 -4.78
CA GLU A 157 -7.89 -26.41 -5.46
C GLU A 157 -7.38 -25.28 -4.55
N HIS A 158 -7.67 -25.30 -3.23
CA HIS A 158 -7.35 -24.18 -2.32
C HIS A 158 -5.89 -23.69 -2.41
N LEU A 159 -4.90 -24.58 -2.53
CA LEU A 159 -3.49 -24.21 -2.69
C LEU A 159 -3.23 -23.40 -3.98
N SER A 160 -3.95 -23.69 -5.07
CA SER A 160 -3.89 -22.92 -6.31
C SER A 160 -4.47 -21.51 -6.11
N TYR A 161 -5.58 -21.40 -5.38
CA TYR A 161 -6.15 -20.11 -4.99
C TYR A 161 -5.22 -19.30 -4.07
N PHE A 162 -4.55 -19.92 -3.09
CA PHE A 162 -3.55 -19.23 -2.29
C PHE A 162 -2.36 -18.73 -3.13
N HIS A 163 -1.85 -19.54 -4.06
CA HIS A 163 -0.82 -19.11 -5.03
C HIS A 163 -1.30 -17.91 -5.86
N PHE A 164 -2.56 -17.95 -6.34
CA PHE A 164 -3.19 -16.83 -7.05
C PHE A 164 -3.27 -15.56 -6.18
N VAL A 165 -3.76 -15.65 -4.94
CA VAL A 165 -3.81 -14.51 -4.01
C VAL A 165 -2.41 -13.94 -3.78
N GLY A 166 -1.40 -14.79 -3.59
CA GLY A 166 0.00 -14.36 -3.50
C GLY A 166 0.45 -13.55 -4.71
N ARG A 167 0.14 -14.01 -5.93
CA ARG A 167 0.42 -13.25 -7.18
C ARG A 167 -0.31 -11.91 -7.22
N ILE A 168 -1.58 -11.86 -6.82
CA ILE A 168 -2.37 -10.61 -6.78
C ILE A 168 -1.79 -9.61 -5.76
N MET A 169 -1.44 -10.06 -4.57
CA MET A 169 -0.76 -9.24 -3.56
C MET A 169 0.58 -8.70 -4.09
N GLY A 170 1.37 -9.55 -4.76
CA GLY A 170 2.62 -9.16 -5.39
C GLY A 170 2.43 -8.15 -6.53
N MET A 171 1.40 -8.33 -7.37
CA MET A 171 1.05 -7.39 -8.44
C MET A 171 0.59 -6.03 -7.91
N ALA A 172 -0.16 -6.00 -6.81
CA ALA A 172 -0.56 -4.76 -6.15
C ALA A 172 0.68 -3.96 -5.70
N VAL A 173 1.61 -4.60 -4.99
CA VAL A 173 2.90 -3.99 -4.60
C VAL A 173 3.71 -3.55 -5.83
N PHE A 174 3.79 -4.39 -6.87
CA PHE A 174 4.58 -4.13 -8.09
C PHE A 174 4.09 -2.89 -8.84
N HIS A 175 2.77 -2.76 -9.02
CA HIS A 175 2.16 -1.63 -9.73
C HIS A 175 1.89 -0.42 -8.82
N GLY A 176 2.15 -0.53 -7.51
CA GLY A 176 1.95 0.55 -6.54
C GLY A 176 0.47 0.83 -6.24
N HIS A 177 -0.33 -0.24 -6.24
CA HIS A 177 -1.75 -0.25 -5.89
C HIS A 177 -1.93 -0.88 -4.50
N TYR A 178 -3.03 -0.54 -3.83
CA TYR A 178 -3.35 -1.03 -2.49
C TYR A 178 -4.47 -2.06 -2.56
N ILE A 179 -4.34 -3.14 -1.80
CA ILE A 179 -5.43 -4.08 -1.54
C ILE A 179 -6.15 -3.68 -0.26
N ASP A 180 -7.44 -3.96 -0.15
CA ASP A 180 -8.21 -3.71 1.09
C ASP A 180 -8.10 -4.89 2.06
N GLY A 181 -6.86 -5.27 2.42
CA GLY A 181 -6.55 -6.50 3.15
C GLY A 181 -6.14 -6.32 4.60
N GLY A 182 -7.02 -6.66 5.54
CA GLY A 182 -6.72 -6.65 6.97
C GLY A 182 -5.94 -7.87 7.47
N PHE A 183 -4.85 -8.31 6.84
CA PHE A 183 -4.06 -9.43 7.39
C PHE A 183 -3.41 -9.06 8.73
N THR A 184 -3.21 -10.04 9.60
CA THR A 184 -2.54 -9.83 10.90
C THR A 184 -1.04 -9.48 10.71
N LEU A 185 -0.44 -8.71 11.62
CA LEU A 185 1.00 -8.41 11.58
C LEU A 185 1.91 -9.67 11.45
N PRO A 186 1.62 -10.79 12.14
CA PRO A 186 2.42 -12.00 12.03
C PRO A 186 2.38 -12.62 10.62
N PHE A 187 1.30 -12.45 9.86
CA PHE A 187 1.23 -12.89 8.46
C PHE A 187 2.30 -12.16 7.60
N TYR A 188 2.42 -10.83 7.74
CA TYR A 188 3.47 -10.07 7.04
C TYR A 188 4.88 -10.43 7.53
N LYS A 189 5.03 -10.74 8.83
CA LYS A 189 6.28 -11.21 9.42
C LYS A 189 6.75 -12.54 8.83
N GLN A 190 5.84 -13.51 8.68
CA GLN A 190 6.11 -14.76 7.96
C GLN A 190 6.40 -14.52 6.46
N LEU A 191 5.72 -13.55 5.83
CA LEU A 191 5.90 -13.23 4.40
C LEU A 191 7.31 -12.67 4.12
N LEU A 192 7.87 -11.92 5.07
CA LEU A 192 9.29 -11.51 5.08
C LEU A 192 10.27 -12.65 5.35
N GLY A 193 9.80 -13.80 5.85
CA GLY A 193 10.63 -14.92 6.31
C GLY A 193 11.26 -14.68 7.70
N LYS A 194 10.65 -13.84 8.53
CA LYS A 194 11.07 -13.63 9.92
C LYS A 194 10.38 -14.62 10.86
N PRO A 195 11.04 -15.07 11.94
CA PRO A 195 10.41 -15.94 12.93
C PRO A 195 9.32 -15.20 13.72
N ILE A 196 8.28 -15.94 14.09
CA ILE A 196 7.24 -15.46 15.02
C ILE A 196 7.79 -15.45 16.45
N THR A 197 7.39 -14.43 17.21
CA THR A 197 7.76 -14.18 18.62
C THR A 197 6.53 -14.24 19.53
N LEU A 198 6.72 -14.29 20.85
CA LEU A 198 5.60 -14.34 21.79
C LEU A 198 4.68 -13.11 21.67
N ASP A 199 5.26 -11.91 21.54
CA ASP A 199 4.56 -10.64 21.40
C ASP A 199 3.56 -10.61 20.22
N ASP A 200 3.82 -11.40 19.17
CA ASP A 200 2.91 -11.53 18.03
C ASP A 200 1.55 -12.14 18.44
N MET A 201 1.57 -13.01 19.46
CA MET A 201 0.39 -13.70 20.00
C MET A 201 -0.57 -12.72 20.69
N GLU A 202 -0.10 -11.61 21.27
CA GLU A 202 -0.96 -10.60 21.91
C GLU A 202 -2.02 -10.04 20.94
N SER A 203 -1.70 -10.01 19.63
CA SER A 203 -2.61 -9.52 18.58
C SER A 203 -3.62 -10.54 18.04
N VAL A 204 -3.40 -11.84 18.32
CA VAL A 204 -4.19 -12.95 17.77
C VAL A 204 -4.95 -13.69 18.87
N ASP A 205 -4.25 -14.00 19.95
CA ASP A 205 -4.74 -14.81 21.05
C ASP A 205 -4.20 -14.29 22.42
N PRO A 206 -4.65 -13.11 22.89
CA PRO A 206 -4.22 -12.52 24.16
C PRO A 206 -4.35 -13.45 25.38
N ASP A 207 -5.33 -14.36 25.41
CA ASP A 207 -5.53 -15.30 26.51
C ASP A 207 -4.43 -16.36 26.55
N LEU A 208 -4.09 -16.91 25.38
CA LEU A 208 -2.92 -17.78 25.21
C LEU A 208 -1.60 -17.03 25.44
N HIS A 209 -1.48 -15.79 24.96
CA HIS A 209 -0.33 -14.92 25.21
C HIS A 209 -0.08 -14.76 26.72
N ASN A 210 -1.09 -14.35 27.48
CA ASN A 210 -0.99 -14.16 28.93
C ASN A 210 -0.61 -15.46 29.64
N SER A 211 -1.14 -16.60 29.19
CA SER A 211 -0.79 -17.93 29.72
C SER A 211 0.67 -18.30 29.44
N LEU A 212 1.19 -18.03 28.24
CA LEU A 212 2.57 -18.30 27.85
C LEU A 212 3.58 -17.33 28.52
N VAL A 213 3.21 -16.05 28.70
CA VAL A 213 3.98 -15.08 29.50
C VAL A 213 4.05 -15.53 30.95
N TRP A 214 2.93 -15.95 31.55
CA TRP A 214 2.89 -16.46 32.92
C TRP A 214 3.84 -17.66 33.11
N ILE A 215 3.88 -18.60 32.16
CA ILE A 215 4.82 -19.73 32.16
C ILE A 215 6.29 -19.28 32.14
N LEU A 216 6.63 -18.19 31.42
CA LEU A 216 8.00 -17.69 31.38
C LEU A 216 8.40 -17.00 32.69
N ASP A 217 7.50 -16.20 33.26
CA ASP A 217 7.80 -15.30 34.38
C ASP A 217 7.66 -15.95 35.77
N ASN A 218 6.97 -17.09 35.88
CA ASN A 218 6.71 -17.79 37.15
C ASN A 218 7.42 -19.15 37.19
N ASP A 219 7.69 -19.66 38.40
CA ASP A 219 8.16 -21.03 38.61
C ASP A 219 7.01 -22.01 38.33
N ILE A 220 7.19 -22.88 37.32
CA ILE A 220 6.18 -23.87 36.94
C ILE A 220 6.29 -25.19 37.72
N THR A 221 7.31 -25.35 38.58
CA THR A 221 7.63 -26.60 39.27
C THR A 221 6.47 -27.09 40.15
N GLY A 222 5.82 -28.17 39.73
CA GLY A 222 4.67 -28.77 40.44
C GLY A 222 3.36 -27.98 40.34
N VAL A 223 3.33 -26.89 39.57
CA VAL A 223 2.12 -26.08 39.30
C VAL A 223 1.55 -26.41 37.92
N LEU A 224 2.41 -26.72 36.95
CA LEU A 224 2.02 -27.00 35.57
C LEU A 224 2.43 -28.44 35.18
N ASP A 225 1.44 -29.33 35.02
CA ASP A 225 1.69 -30.73 34.57
C ASP A 225 1.49 -30.85 33.05
N HIS A 226 2.32 -30.12 32.30
CA HIS A 226 2.29 -30.11 30.84
C HIS A 226 3.45 -30.93 30.25
N THR A 227 3.21 -31.53 29.09
CA THR A 227 4.25 -32.18 28.25
C THR A 227 4.49 -31.36 26.98
N PHE A 228 5.46 -31.75 26.15
CA PHE A 228 5.65 -31.19 24.81
C PHE A 228 4.59 -31.70 23.79
N CYS A 229 3.37 -31.98 24.27
CA CYS A 229 2.21 -32.33 23.47
C CYS A 229 1.08 -31.34 23.79
N VAL A 230 0.46 -30.79 22.74
CA VAL A 230 -0.62 -29.81 22.84
C VAL A 230 -1.92 -30.41 22.33
N GLU A 231 -3.04 -29.98 22.87
CA GLU A 231 -4.37 -30.41 22.47
C GLU A 231 -5.07 -29.30 21.68
N HIS A 232 -5.63 -29.66 20.52
CA HIS A 232 -6.40 -28.76 19.68
C HIS A 232 -7.74 -29.40 19.33
N ASN A 233 -8.82 -28.64 19.46
CA ASN A 233 -10.14 -29.07 19.00
C ASN A 233 -10.25 -28.78 17.50
N ALA A 234 -10.26 -29.81 16.68
CA ALA A 234 -10.57 -29.74 15.26
C ALA A 234 -11.88 -30.51 15.02
N TYR A 235 -12.89 -29.83 14.46
CA TYR A 235 -14.21 -30.41 14.15
C TYR A 235 -14.97 -31.07 15.33
N GLY A 236 -14.65 -30.72 16.58
CA GLY A 236 -15.21 -31.33 17.78
C GLY A 236 -14.39 -32.50 18.34
N GLU A 237 -13.35 -32.94 17.62
CA GLU A 237 -12.39 -33.95 18.09
C GLU A 237 -11.16 -33.26 18.71
N ILE A 238 -10.74 -33.74 19.89
CA ILE A 238 -9.53 -33.26 20.56
C ILE A 238 -8.33 -34.02 19.99
N ILE A 239 -7.55 -33.36 19.13
CA ILE A 239 -6.36 -33.90 18.50
C ILE A 239 -5.12 -33.52 19.32
N GLN A 240 -4.31 -34.51 19.66
CA GLN A 240 -3.02 -34.32 20.32
C GLN A 240 -1.89 -34.15 19.28
N HIS A 241 -1.16 -33.04 19.36
CA HIS A 241 -0.03 -32.73 18.49
C HIS A 241 1.28 -32.63 19.29
N GLU A 242 2.30 -33.39 18.89
CA GLU A 242 3.63 -33.33 19.51
C GLU A 242 4.45 -32.16 18.96
N LEU A 243 4.86 -31.23 19.83
CA LEU A 243 5.68 -30.06 19.45
C LEU A 243 7.13 -30.42 19.08
N LYS A 244 7.61 -31.58 19.54
CA LYS A 244 8.92 -32.16 19.20
C LYS A 244 8.83 -33.70 19.27
N PRO A 245 9.76 -34.45 18.66
CA PRO A 245 9.73 -35.92 18.67
C PRO A 245 9.68 -36.49 20.08
N ASN A 246 8.77 -37.44 20.33
CA ASN A 246 8.45 -38.01 21.65
C ASN A 246 7.90 -36.97 22.65
N GLY A 247 7.18 -35.96 22.15
CA GLY A 247 6.72 -34.82 22.94
C GLY A 247 5.84 -35.20 24.14
N LYS A 248 5.05 -36.28 24.01
CA LYS A 248 4.20 -36.84 25.08
C LYS A 248 4.99 -37.40 26.26
N SER A 249 6.24 -37.82 26.05
CA SER A 249 7.10 -38.40 27.09
C SER A 249 8.06 -37.39 27.72
N VAL A 250 8.05 -36.13 27.25
CA VAL A 250 8.90 -35.06 27.78
C VAL A 250 8.02 -34.06 28.49
N SER A 251 8.11 -34.02 29.83
CA SER A 251 7.49 -32.98 30.65
C SER A 251 8.16 -31.62 30.41
N VAL A 252 7.40 -30.55 30.57
CA VAL A 252 7.95 -29.18 30.58
C VAL A 252 8.58 -28.91 31.94
N SER A 253 9.81 -28.39 31.93
CA SER A 253 10.61 -28.05 33.11
C SER A 253 11.11 -26.60 33.04
N GLU A 254 11.62 -26.06 34.15
CA GLU A 254 12.18 -24.70 34.19
C GLU A 254 13.24 -24.45 33.11
N ASP A 255 14.15 -25.39 32.87
CA ASP A 255 15.17 -25.29 31.82
C ASP A 255 14.58 -25.32 30.40
N THR A 256 13.44 -26.01 30.21
CA THR A 256 12.86 -26.29 28.90
C THR A 256 11.63 -25.43 28.56
N LYS A 257 11.08 -24.67 29.51
CA LYS A 257 9.88 -23.84 29.29
C LYS A 257 10.04 -22.80 28.18
N LYS A 258 11.25 -22.27 27.99
CA LYS A 258 11.58 -21.38 26.85
C LYS A 258 11.52 -22.08 25.50
N GLU A 259 11.91 -23.36 25.44
CA GLU A 259 11.77 -24.19 24.23
C GLU A 259 10.28 -24.47 23.96
N TYR A 260 9.55 -24.88 25.01
CA TYR A 260 8.10 -25.16 24.94
C TYR A 260 7.32 -23.96 24.39
N VAL A 261 7.48 -22.78 24.98
CA VAL A 261 6.79 -21.55 24.53
C VAL A 261 7.15 -21.22 23.08
N ARG A 262 8.44 -21.30 22.69
CA ARG A 262 8.86 -21.06 21.31
C ARG A 262 8.22 -22.04 20.32
N LEU A 263 8.14 -23.32 20.66
CA LEU A 263 7.52 -24.33 19.79
C LEU A 263 5.99 -24.16 19.74
N TYR A 264 5.34 -23.90 20.87
CA TYR A 264 3.90 -23.65 20.96
C TYR A 264 3.49 -22.45 20.09
N VAL A 265 4.22 -21.34 20.19
CA VAL A 265 3.97 -20.13 19.39
C VAL A 265 4.10 -20.43 17.89
N ASN A 266 5.19 -21.08 17.45
CA ASN A 266 5.35 -21.40 16.03
C ASN A 266 4.26 -22.37 15.53
N TRP A 267 3.91 -23.39 16.33
CA TRP A 267 2.82 -24.32 16.00
C TRP A 267 1.48 -23.59 15.88
N ARG A 268 1.08 -22.78 16.86
CA ARG A 268 -0.21 -22.05 16.86
C ARG A 268 -0.41 -21.10 15.67
N PHE A 269 0.69 -20.65 15.07
CA PHE A 269 0.73 -19.72 13.92
C PHE A 269 0.92 -20.40 12.55
N LEU A 270 1.17 -21.71 12.50
CA LEU A 270 1.43 -22.45 11.26
C LEU A 270 0.55 -23.70 11.10
N HIS A 271 0.10 -24.30 12.21
CA HIS A 271 -0.69 -25.52 12.22
C HIS A 271 -1.96 -25.39 11.37
N GLY A 272 -2.21 -26.39 10.53
CA GLY A 272 -3.32 -26.39 9.57
C GLY A 272 -3.17 -25.47 8.36
N ILE A 273 -2.21 -24.53 8.36
CA ILE A 273 -2.06 -23.50 7.31
C ILE A 273 -0.71 -23.48 6.58
N GLU A 274 0.23 -24.37 6.91
CA GLU A 274 1.59 -24.39 6.32
C GLU A 274 1.59 -24.45 4.78
N ALA A 275 0.81 -25.36 4.19
CA ALA A 275 0.77 -25.55 2.74
C ALA A 275 0.14 -24.34 2.02
N GLN A 276 -0.92 -23.79 2.61
CA GLN A 276 -1.65 -22.61 2.17
C GLN A 276 -0.74 -21.38 2.20
N PHE A 277 -0.05 -21.15 3.31
CA PHE A 277 0.87 -20.04 3.48
C PHE A 277 2.06 -20.16 2.53
N LEU A 278 2.65 -21.36 2.38
CA LEU A 278 3.76 -21.59 1.45
C LEU A 278 3.34 -21.36 -0.01
N ALA A 279 2.12 -21.76 -0.41
CA ALA A 279 1.59 -21.48 -1.73
C ALA A 279 1.40 -19.98 -1.98
N LEU A 280 0.86 -19.25 -1.00
CA LEU A 280 0.73 -17.78 -1.06
C LEU A 280 2.09 -17.09 -1.13
N GLN A 281 3.01 -17.43 -0.22
CA GLN A 281 4.37 -16.89 -0.19
C GLN A 281 5.10 -17.14 -1.52
N LYS A 282 4.93 -18.33 -2.13
CA LYS A 282 5.49 -18.64 -3.46
C LYS A 282 4.89 -17.75 -4.55
N GLY A 283 3.57 -17.60 -4.60
CA GLY A 283 2.90 -16.73 -5.57
C GLY A 283 3.31 -15.25 -5.44
N PHE A 284 3.52 -14.78 -4.20
CA PHE A 284 4.01 -13.44 -3.91
C PHE A 284 5.47 -13.26 -4.33
N ASN A 285 6.35 -14.20 -3.96
CA ASN A 285 7.78 -14.16 -4.29
C ASN A 285 8.09 -14.35 -5.79
N GLU A 286 7.16 -14.93 -6.56
CA GLU A 286 7.21 -14.94 -8.03
C GLU A 286 7.11 -13.53 -8.63
N VAL A 287 6.37 -12.60 -7.98
CA VAL A 287 6.18 -11.23 -8.48
C VAL A 287 7.13 -10.25 -7.80
N ILE A 288 7.32 -10.34 -6.49
CA ILE A 288 8.21 -9.48 -5.68
C ILE A 288 9.35 -10.33 -5.10
N PRO A 289 10.58 -10.27 -5.65
CA PRO A 289 11.70 -11.06 -5.13
C PRO A 289 12.01 -10.73 -3.66
N GLN A 290 11.99 -11.74 -2.78
CA GLN A 290 12.16 -11.60 -1.33
C GLN A 290 13.42 -10.81 -0.90
N HIS A 291 14.49 -10.83 -1.69
CA HIS A 291 15.71 -10.07 -1.41
C HIS A 291 15.50 -8.54 -1.41
N LEU A 292 14.52 -8.03 -2.16
CA LEU A 292 14.13 -6.61 -2.17
C LEU A 292 13.41 -6.19 -0.89
N LEU A 293 12.82 -7.16 -0.17
CA LEU A 293 12.03 -6.90 1.04
C LEU A 293 12.84 -7.01 2.35
N LYS A 294 14.12 -7.41 2.29
CA LYS A 294 14.99 -7.63 3.46
C LYS A 294 15.15 -6.42 4.39
N SER A 295 15.01 -5.19 3.86
CA SER A 295 15.14 -3.95 4.63
C SER A 295 13.83 -3.50 5.31
N PHE A 296 12.72 -4.19 5.07
CA PHE A 296 11.42 -3.82 5.58
C PHE A 296 11.07 -4.56 6.88
N ASP A 297 10.28 -3.92 7.73
CA ASP A 297 9.55 -4.58 8.80
C ASP A 297 8.11 -4.95 8.42
N GLU A 298 7.50 -5.77 9.25
CA GLU A 298 6.16 -6.33 9.06
C GLU A 298 5.07 -5.24 9.04
N LYS A 299 5.26 -4.13 9.76
CA LYS A 299 4.37 -2.96 9.75
C LYS A 299 4.60 -2.11 8.50
N GLU A 300 5.86 -1.97 8.08
CA GLU A 300 6.22 -1.33 6.81
C GLU A 300 5.68 -2.11 5.60
N LEU A 301 5.68 -3.45 5.64
CA LEU A 301 5.14 -4.30 4.57
C LEU A 301 3.60 -4.20 4.52
N GLU A 302 2.91 -4.29 5.65
CA GLU A 302 1.47 -4.01 5.76
C GLU A 302 1.13 -2.67 5.09
N LEU A 303 1.86 -1.61 5.46
CA LEU A 303 1.67 -0.26 4.93
C LEU A 303 1.92 -0.14 3.41
N ILE A 304 2.77 -0.98 2.83
CA ILE A 304 3.03 -1.01 1.37
C ILE A 304 1.93 -1.76 0.63
N VAL A 305 1.43 -2.84 1.21
CA VAL A 305 0.40 -3.71 0.63
C VAL A 305 -0.98 -3.07 0.73
N CYS A 306 -1.32 -2.46 1.87
CA CYS A 306 -2.67 -1.98 2.21
C CYS A 306 -2.79 -0.45 2.33
N GLY A 307 -1.67 0.28 2.28
CA GLY A 307 -1.67 1.74 2.38
C GLY A 307 -2.04 2.25 3.78
N LEU A 308 -2.31 3.56 3.89
CA LEU A 308 -2.76 4.15 5.15
C LEU A 308 -4.28 3.96 5.30
N GLY A 309 -4.69 3.23 6.34
CA GLY A 309 -6.10 3.09 6.74
C GLY A 309 -6.68 4.36 7.36
N LYS A 310 -5.89 5.10 8.14
CA LYS A 310 -6.34 6.35 8.77
C LYS A 310 -6.23 7.53 7.81
N ILE A 311 -7.38 8.07 7.42
CA ILE A 311 -7.49 9.28 6.59
C ILE A 311 -7.24 10.52 7.46
N ASP A 312 -6.12 11.20 7.24
CA ASP A 312 -5.86 12.53 7.80
C ASP A 312 -6.62 13.60 7.00
N ILE A 313 -7.65 14.18 7.62
CA ILE A 313 -8.50 15.22 7.00
C ILE A 313 -7.72 16.52 6.81
N ALA A 314 -6.76 16.85 7.67
CA ALA A 314 -5.96 18.06 7.53
C ALA A 314 -5.01 17.94 6.33
N ASP A 315 -4.41 16.76 6.12
CA ASP A 315 -3.61 16.47 4.92
C ASP A 315 -4.47 16.39 3.65
N TRP A 316 -5.70 15.85 3.73
CA TRP A 316 -6.64 15.90 2.59
C TRP A 316 -7.00 17.34 2.20
N LYS A 317 -7.31 18.16 3.20
CA LYS A 317 -7.75 19.55 3.03
C LYS A 317 -6.62 20.45 2.49
N SER A 318 -5.39 20.25 2.94
CA SER A 318 -4.21 21.01 2.47
C SER A 318 -3.82 20.68 1.03
N ASN A 319 -4.05 19.43 0.58
CA ASN A 319 -3.70 18.97 -0.76
C ASN A 319 -4.84 19.04 -1.79
N THR A 320 -6.04 19.48 -1.39
CA THR A 320 -7.20 19.59 -2.29
C THR A 320 -7.12 20.85 -3.15
N ARG A 321 -7.08 20.67 -4.48
CA ARG A 321 -7.10 21.78 -5.45
C ARG A 321 -8.53 22.14 -5.85
N LEU A 322 -8.94 23.36 -5.55
CA LEU A 322 -10.24 23.92 -5.91
C LEU A 322 -10.23 24.49 -7.35
N LYS A 323 -11.34 24.34 -8.08
CA LYS A 323 -11.56 24.93 -9.40
C LYS A 323 -12.92 25.62 -9.43
N HIS A 324 -12.95 26.87 -9.90
CA HIS A 324 -14.16 27.73 -9.94
C HIS A 324 -14.83 27.97 -8.58
N CYS A 325 -14.14 27.68 -7.47
CA CYS A 325 -14.55 27.96 -6.10
C CYS A 325 -13.32 28.31 -5.24
N THR A 326 -13.55 28.97 -4.11
CA THR A 326 -12.53 29.37 -3.13
C THR A 326 -12.69 28.59 -1.84
N THR A 327 -11.67 28.57 -0.99
CA THR A 327 -11.72 28.03 0.38
C THR A 327 -12.86 28.63 1.21
N ASP A 328 -13.25 29.88 0.90
CA ASP A 328 -14.33 30.57 1.58
C ASP A 328 -15.74 30.23 1.08
N SER A 329 -15.86 29.56 -0.06
CA SER A 329 -17.14 29.20 -0.67
C SER A 329 -17.94 28.25 0.24
N ASN A 330 -19.23 28.54 0.43
CA ASN A 330 -20.10 27.76 1.32
C ASN A 330 -20.10 26.27 0.99
N VAL A 331 -20.11 25.89 -0.31
CA VAL A 331 -20.03 24.48 -0.75
C VAL A 331 -18.76 23.79 -0.24
N VAL A 332 -17.61 24.48 -0.26
CA VAL A 332 -16.33 23.94 0.23
C VAL A 332 -16.34 23.80 1.75
N LYS A 333 -16.88 24.79 2.46
CA LYS A 333 -17.05 24.74 3.93
C LYS A 333 -18.01 23.63 4.36
N TRP A 334 -19.11 23.43 3.64
CA TRP A 334 -20.08 22.37 3.90
C TRP A 334 -19.53 20.98 3.58
N PHE A 335 -18.79 20.82 2.47
CA PHE A 335 -18.12 19.58 2.13
C PHE A 335 -17.14 19.15 3.23
N TRP A 336 -16.22 20.02 3.65
CA TRP A 336 -15.28 19.67 4.73
C TRP A 336 -15.98 19.40 6.06
N LYS A 337 -17.02 20.15 6.40
CA LYS A 337 -17.83 19.89 7.60
C LYS A 337 -18.54 18.52 7.55
N ALA A 338 -18.97 18.08 6.35
CA ALA A 338 -19.51 16.74 6.15
C ALA A 338 -18.43 15.66 6.37
N VAL A 339 -17.27 15.79 5.70
CA VAL A 339 -16.14 14.86 5.84
C VAL A 339 -15.60 14.78 7.28
N GLU A 340 -15.55 15.92 7.97
CA GLU A 340 -15.19 16.02 9.39
C GLU A 340 -16.22 15.27 10.27
N SER A 341 -17.52 15.29 9.93
CA SER A 341 -18.58 14.56 10.63
C SER A 341 -18.70 13.06 10.29
N TYR A 342 -18.07 12.58 9.22
CA TYR A 342 -18.10 11.18 8.81
C TYR A 342 -17.24 10.30 9.72
N ASP A 343 -17.63 9.03 9.87
CA ASP A 343 -16.80 7.96 10.43
C ASP A 343 -15.68 7.55 9.44
N GLU A 344 -14.72 6.71 9.88
CA GLU A 344 -13.60 6.31 9.03
C GLU A 344 -14.07 5.49 7.81
N GLU A 345 -15.14 4.70 7.93
CA GLU A 345 -15.76 3.92 6.85
C GLU A 345 -16.33 4.81 5.73
N ARG A 346 -17.15 5.83 6.07
CA ARG A 346 -17.70 6.78 5.10
C ARG A 346 -16.62 7.65 4.49
N ARG A 347 -15.57 8.02 5.24
CA ARG A 347 -14.40 8.72 4.68
C ARG A 347 -13.66 7.84 3.66
N ALA A 348 -13.49 6.55 3.93
CA ALA A 348 -12.87 5.60 3.01
C ALA A 348 -13.71 5.40 1.73
N ARG A 349 -15.04 5.22 1.87
CA ARG A 349 -15.96 5.16 0.71
C ARG A 349 -15.96 6.44 -0.13
N LEU A 350 -15.94 7.61 0.51
CA LEU A 350 -15.81 8.88 -0.21
C LEU A 350 -14.47 8.97 -0.94
N LEU A 351 -13.35 8.61 -0.29
CA LEU A 351 -12.04 8.60 -0.92
C LEU A 351 -12.00 7.68 -2.14
N GLN A 352 -12.60 6.50 -2.02
CA GLN A 352 -12.75 5.52 -3.10
C GLN A 352 -13.59 6.08 -4.25
N PHE A 353 -14.72 6.72 -3.96
CA PHE A 353 -15.59 7.36 -4.97
C PHE A 353 -14.86 8.47 -5.76
N VAL A 354 -13.98 9.23 -5.11
CA VAL A 354 -13.22 10.32 -5.76
C VAL A 354 -11.98 9.82 -6.49
N THR A 355 -11.30 8.80 -5.96
CA THR A 355 -9.93 8.45 -6.38
C THR A 355 -9.78 7.05 -6.97
N GLY A 356 -10.75 6.15 -6.77
CA GLY A 356 -10.65 4.72 -7.05
C GLY A 356 -9.88 3.92 -6.00
N SER A 357 -9.60 4.50 -4.82
CA SER A 357 -8.89 3.86 -3.71
C SER A 357 -9.54 4.24 -2.37
N SER A 358 -9.84 3.27 -1.51
CA SER A 358 -10.29 3.51 -0.12
C SER A 358 -9.16 3.97 0.81
N ARG A 359 -7.90 3.82 0.38
CA ARG A 359 -6.68 4.02 1.17
C ARG A 359 -5.85 5.19 0.67
N VAL A 360 -5.16 5.88 1.58
CA VAL A 360 -4.28 7.03 1.27
C VAL A 360 -2.85 6.54 0.98
N PRO A 361 -2.15 7.09 -0.04
CA PRO A 361 -0.74 6.79 -0.27
C PRO A 361 0.14 7.11 0.94
N LEU A 362 1.22 6.37 1.14
CA LEU A 362 2.12 6.55 2.29
C LEU A 362 2.76 7.93 2.40
N GLN A 363 2.91 8.63 1.27
CA GLN A 363 3.42 10.00 1.21
C GLN A 363 2.34 11.07 1.46
N GLY A 364 1.11 10.68 1.82
CA GLY A 364 -0.03 11.56 2.04
C GLY A 364 -0.81 11.91 0.76
N PHE A 365 -1.83 12.75 0.92
CA PHE A 365 -2.70 13.22 -0.16
C PHE A 365 -1.94 13.98 -1.26
N LYS A 366 -0.78 14.59 -0.95
CA LYS A 366 0.12 15.20 -1.95
C LYS A 366 0.61 14.23 -3.03
N ALA A 367 0.62 12.93 -2.74
CA ALA A 367 1.07 11.89 -3.66
C ALA A 367 -0.09 11.09 -4.28
N LEU A 368 -1.33 11.55 -4.15
CA LEU A 368 -2.45 11.02 -4.93
C LEU A 368 -2.15 11.15 -6.42
N GLN A 369 -1.96 10.00 -7.07
CA GLN A 369 -1.66 9.94 -8.49
C GLN A 369 -2.95 10.11 -9.30
N GLY A 370 -3.32 11.36 -9.57
CA GLY A 370 -4.21 11.69 -10.67
C GLY A 370 -3.55 11.35 -12.02
N VAL A 371 -4.37 11.10 -13.05
CA VAL A 371 -3.88 10.68 -14.37
C VAL A 371 -3.04 11.79 -15.00
N ARG A 372 -1.72 11.61 -15.03
CA ARG A 372 -0.79 12.52 -15.73
C ARG A 372 -0.94 12.29 -17.24
N ARG A 373 -1.86 13.02 -17.87
CA ARG A 373 -1.88 13.14 -19.34
C ARG A 373 -0.49 13.59 -19.81
N GLY A 374 0.03 12.92 -20.84
CA GLY A 374 1.37 13.20 -21.37
C GLY A 374 1.51 14.62 -21.91
N PRO A 375 2.74 15.16 -22.01
CA PRO A 375 2.97 16.49 -22.53
C PRO A 375 2.60 16.55 -24.02
N GLY A 376 1.61 17.36 -24.40
CA GLY A 376 1.33 17.64 -25.82
C GLY A 376 -0.11 17.89 -26.25
N SER A 377 -1.14 17.73 -25.41
CA SER A 377 -2.54 17.96 -25.83
C SER A 377 -3.10 19.32 -25.35
N SER A 378 -3.24 20.26 -26.28
CA SER A 378 -3.95 21.53 -26.08
C SER A 378 -5.42 21.34 -25.68
N PRO A 379 -6.04 22.29 -24.94
CA PRO A 379 -7.41 22.14 -24.46
C PRO A 379 -8.43 22.36 -25.59
N SER A 380 -8.92 21.27 -26.18
CA SER A 380 -10.08 21.32 -27.07
C SER A 380 -11.37 21.46 -26.24
N THR A 381 -12.00 22.62 -26.36
CA THR A 381 -13.28 22.94 -25.73
C THR A 381 -14.36 21.97 -26.20
N ARG A 382 -14.98 21.22 -25.28
CA ARG A 382 -16.23 20.50 -25.54
C ARG A 382 -17.34 21.02 -24.62
N SER A 383 -18.53 21.12 -25.19
CA SER A 383 -19.72 21.74 -24.62
C SER A 383 -20.25 21.02 -23.38
N MET A 384 -20.85 21.81 -22.47
CA MET A 384 -21.50 21.35 -21.25
C MET A 384 -22.73 20.48 -21.53
N PRO A 385 -22.88 19.30 -20.90
CA PRO A 385 -24.17 18.68 -20.68
C PRO A 385 -24.93 19.36 -19.52
N THR A 386 -26.24 19.09 -19.43
CA THR A 386 -27.21 19.68 -18.50
C THR A 386 -26.89 19.50 -17.00
N PRO A 387 -27.37 20.42 -16.13
CA PRO A 387 -27.12 20.37 -14.70
C PRO A 387 -27.73 19.10 -14.08
N THR A 388 -26.94 18.40 -13.27
CA THR A 388 -27.36 17.16 -12.58
C THR A 388 -27.39 17.40 -11.06
N ILE A 389 -28.32 16.76 -10.36
CA ILE A 389 -28.63 17.04 -8.94
C ILE A 389 -27.55 16.54 -7.96
N TYR A 390 -26.69 15.61 -8.38
CA TYR A 390 -25.68 14.96 -7.52
C TYR A 390 -24.24 15.27 -7.96
N PRO A 391 -23.26 15.30 -7.04
CA PRO A 391 -21.86 15.47 -7.38
C PRO A 391 -21.36 14.32 -8.25
N LYS A 392 -20.63 14.66 -9.32
CA LYS A 392 -20.08 13.69 -10.26
C LYS A 392 -18.57 13.54 -10.06
N PRO A 393 -18.05 12.31 -9.92
CA PRO A 393 -16.62 12.07 -9.94
C PRO A 393 -16.10 12.25 -11.37
N THR A 394 -14.86 12.73 -11.49
CA THR A 394 -14.11 12.75 -12.76
C THR A 394 -12.91 11.82 -12.62
N PRO A 395 -13.03 10.52 -13.01
CA PRO A 395 -12.01 9.50 -12.72
C PRO A 395 -10.62 9.86 -13.27
N ALA A 396 -10.57 10.55 -14.41
CA ALA A 396 -9.34 11.00 -15.06
C ALA A 396 -8.61 12.17 -14.34
N LEU A 397 -9.19 12.77 -13.30
CA LEU A 397 -8.63 13.96 -12.62
C LEU A 397 -8.65 13.90 -11.09
N THR A 398 -9.07 12.78 -10.48
CA THR A 398 -9.23 12.65 -9.01
C THR A 398 -10.00 13.83 -8.41
N GLY A 399 -11.15 14.17 -9.01
CA GLY A 399 -11.88 15.41 -8.71
C GLY A 399 -13.39 15.22 -8.65
N LEU A 400 -14.02 15.90 -7.69
CA LEU A 400 -15.47 16.04 -7.56
C LEU A 400 -15.97 17.31 -8.27
N THR A 401 -17.06 17.18 -9.01
CA THR A 401 -17.83 18.33 -9.51
C THR A 401 -19.12 18.42 -8.70
N PHE A 402 -19.27 19.48 -7.89
CA PHE A 402 -20.51 19.74 -7.15
C PHE A 402 -21.50 20.57 -7.98
N PRO A 403 -22.81 20.26 -7.94
CA PRO A 403 -23.83 21.19 -8.40
C PRO A 403 -23.88 22.43 -7.49
N PRO A 404 -24.40 23.58 -7.98
CA PRO A 404 -24.60 24.77 -7.16
C PRO A 404 -25.73 24.54 -6.13
N THR A 405 -25.37 23.99 -4.97
CA THR A 405 -26.30 23.74 -3.85
C THR A 405 -26.53 24.99 -3.02
N SER A 406 -27.79 25.25 -2.66
CA SER A 406 -28.22 26.44 -1.90
C SER A 406 -28.24 26.25 -0.38
N THR A 407 -28.18 25.01 0.14
CA THR A 407 -28.23 24.73 1.60
C THR A 407 -27.27 23.62 2.03
N MET A 408 -26.79 23.70 3.29
CA MET A 408 -25.91 22.69 3.89
C MET A 408 -26.53 21.28 3.83
N THR A 409 -27.82 21.15 4.13
CA THR A 409 -28.58 19.89 4.09
C THR A 409 -28.59 19.26 2.69
N SER A 410 -28.77 20.08 1.64
CA SER A 410 -28.70 19.59 0.26
C SER A 410 -27.29 19.11 -0.14
N CYS A 411 -26.24 19.68 0.45
CA CYS A 411 -24.86 19.24 0.24
C CYS A 411 -24.58 17.90 0.96
N THR A 412 -24.97 17.76 2.23
CA THR A 412 -24.77 16.51 3.02
C THR A 412 -25.67 15.36 2.61
N THR A 413 -26.77 15.59 1.89
CA THR A 413 -27.61 14.51 1.32
C THR A 413 -27.12 14.08 -0.08
N SER A 414 -26.19 14.85 -0.67
CA SER A 414 -25.63 14.57 -2.00
C SER A 414 -24.21 14.02 -1.95
N CYS A 415 -23.54 14.08 -0.79
CA CYS A 415 -22.22 13.51 -0.51
C CYS A 415 -22.35 12.24 0.33
#